data_AF-A0A392TMB8-F1
#
_entry.id   AF-A0A392TMB8-F1
#
_cell.length_a   1.000
_cell.length_b   1.000
_cell.length_c   1.000
_cell.angle_alpha   90.00
_cell.angle_beta   90.00
_cell.angle_gamma   90.00
#
_symmetry.space_group_name_H-M   'P 1'
#
loop_
_entity.id
_entity.type
_entity.pdbx_description
1 polymer ?
#
loop_
_entity_poly.entity_id
_entity_poly.type
_entity_poly.pdbx_seq_one_letter_code
_entity_poly.pdbx_strand_id
1 'polypeptide(L)' 'MSIDGAPHTTFMDAYSGYNQIKMNTLDAPHTAFMSNTCNCHYKVMPFGLKNAGATYQRLM' A
#
# COMPACT_ATOMS: atom_id res chain seq x y z
N MET A 1 16.70 20.14 6.83
CA MET A 1 16.06 19.49 8.00
C MET A 1 17.06 18.47 8.50
N SER A 2 17.93 18.88 9.44
CA SER A 2 18.98 18.03 10.00
C SER A 2 18.40 17.09 11.04
N ILE A 3 18.75 15.82 10.92
CA ILE A 3 18.44 14.74 11.86
C ILE A 3 19.68 14.49 12.72
N ASP A 4 19.91 15.38 13.69
CA ASP A 4 20.92 15.21 14.72
C ASP A 4 20.18 14.96 16.06
N GLY A 5 20.20 13.72 16.55
CA GLY A 5 19.95 13.44 17.98
C GLY A 5 18.80 12.51 18.39
N ALA A 6 18.30 11.58 17.57
CA ALA A 6 17.33 10.56 18.04
C ALA A 6 18.03 9.19 18.24
N PRO A 7 18.14 8.65 19.48
CA PRO A 7 18.97 7.48 19.77
C PRO A 7 18.46 6.14 19.22
N HIS A 8 17.25 6.08 18.66
CA HIS A 8 16.77 4.93 17.90
C HIS A 8 15.69 5.39 16.91
N THR A 9 16.05 5.74 15.68
CA THR A 9 15.08 5.72 14.58
C THR A 9 14.97 4.28 14.10
N THR A 10 14.13 3.48 14.74
CA THR A 10 13.74 2.18 14.16
C THR A 10 13.00 2.47 12.87
N PHE A 11 13.62 2.14 11.73
CA PHE A 11 12.94 2.02 10.45
C PHE A 11 11.96 0.85 10.61
N MET A 12 10.79 1.15 11.17
CA MET A 12 9.71 0.19 11.29
C MET A 12 9.49 -0.39 9.89
N ASP A 13 9.42 -1.71 9.79
CA ASP A 13 9.17 -2.43 8.55
C ASP A 13 7.82 -1.99 7.96
N ALA A 14 7.83 -0.86 7.25
CA ALA A 14 6.64 -0.33 6.59
C ALA A 14 6.18 -1.32 5.52
N TYR A 15 7.08 -2.17 5.02
CA TYR A 15 6.82 -3.20 4.02
C TYR A 15 5.70 -4.16 4.43
N SER A 16 5.70 -4.65 5.68
CA SER A 16 4.59 -5.43 6.23
C SER A 16 3.30 -4.62 6.38
N GLY A 17 3.39 -3.31 6.65
CA GLY A 17 2.24 -2.40 6.68
C GLY A 17 1.53 -2.27 5.33
N TYR A 18 2.27 -2.36 4.21
CA TYR A 18 1.71 -2.24 2.86
C TYR A 18 0.74 -3.36 2.48
N ASN A 19 0.84 -4.53 3.09
CA ASN A 19 -0.10 -5.62 2.80
C ASN A 19 -1.35 -5.60 3.70
N GLN A 20 -1.48 -4.61 4.59
CA GLN A 20 -2.59 -4.56 5.56
C GLN A 20 -3.71 -3.61 5.14
N ILE A 21 -3.46 -2.69 4.18
CA ILE A 21 -4.50 -1.79 3.68
C ILE A 21 -5.39 -2.51 2.68
N LYS A 22 -6.63 -2.75 3.09
CA LYS A 22 -7.66 -3.35 2.23
C LYS A 22 -8.00 -2.44 1.05
N MET A 23 -8.13 -3.03 -0.12
CA MET A 23 -8.63 -2.34 -1.31
C MET A 23 -10.09 -1.96 -1.09
N ASN A 24 -10.49 -0.76 -1.52
CA ASN A 24 -11.90 -0.41 -1.55
C ASN A 24 -12.63 -1.34 -2.53
N THR A 25 -13.73 -1.97 -2.12
CA THR A 25 -14.45 -2.97 -2.93
C THR A 25 -14.99 -2.39 -4.24
N LEU A 26 -15.30 -1.09 -4.26
CA LEU A 26 -15.72 -0.38 -5.46
C LEU A 26 -14.59 -0.15 -6.47
N ASP A 27 -13.33 -0.08 -6.00
CA ASP A 27 -12.15 0.18 -6.84
C ASP A 27 -11.39 -1.10 -7.21
N ALA A 28 -11.68 -2.21 -6.52
CA ALA A 28 -11.18 -3.56 -6.83
C ALA A 28 -11.43 -4.02 -8.29
N PRO A 29 -12.59 -3.76 -8.93
CA PRO A 29 -12.78 -4.08 -10.34
C PRO A 29 -11.97 -3.19 -11.29
N HIS A 30 -11.63 -1.97 -10.91
CA HIS A 30 -10.81 -1.06 -11.71
C HIS A 30 -9.30 -1.38 -11.61
N THR A 31 -8.91 -2.08 -10.56
CA THR A 31 -7.55 -2.59 -10.35
C THR A 31 -7.41 -4.07 -10.73
N ALA A 32 -8.41 -4.62 -11.41
CA ALA A 32 -8.39 -5.98 -11.93
C ALA A 32 -7.27 -6.16 -12.95
N PHE A 33 -6.57 -7.28 -12.87
CA PHE A 33 -5.70 -7.74 -13.94
C PHE A 33 -6.26 -9.05 -14.50
N MET A 34 -6.34 -9.11 -15.83
CA MET A 34 -6.61 -10.36 -16.53
C MET A 34 -5.37 -11.23 -16.42
N SER A 35 -5.45 -12.30 -15.63
CA SER A 35 -4.57 -13.44 -15.80
C SER A 35 -5.07 -14.25 -17.00
N ASN A 36 -4.19 -14.95 -17.71
CA ASN A 36 -4.51 -15.69 -18.94
C ASN A 36 -5.67 -16.70 -18.79
N THR A 37 -6.05 -17.02 -17.56
CA THR A 37 -7.10 -17.99 -17.22
C THR A 37 -8.25 -17.41 -16.39
N CYS A 38 -8.11 -16.22 -15.78
CA CYS A 38 -9.12 -15.64 -14.86
C CYS A 38 -8.92 -14.13 -14.65
N ASN A 39 -10.01 -13.42 -14.37
CA ASN A 39 -9.95 -12.06 -13.83
C ASN A 39 -9.57 -12.13 -12.35
N CYS A 40 -8.40 -11.61 -12.00
CA CYS A 40 -7.94 -11.50 -10.62
C CYS A 40 -8.02 -10.05 -10.16
N HIS A 41 -8.58 -9.84 -8.97
CA HIS A 41 -8.68 -8.52 -8.35
C HIS A 41 -7.79 -8.45 -7.11
N TYR A 42 -7.13 -7.33 -6.90
CA TYR A 42 -6.37 -7.10 -5.69
C TYR A 42 -7.30 -6.94 -4.48
N LYS A 43 -7.06 -7.72 -3.42
CA LYS A 43 -7.77 -7.61 -2.14
C LYS A 43 -7.18 -6.53 -1.22
N VAL A 44 -5.92 -6.21 -1.44
CA VAL A 44 -5.12 -5.22 -0.72
C VAL A 44 -4.51 -4.28 -1.72
N MET A 45 -4.31 -3.03 -1.34
CA MET A 45 -3.90 -1.98 -2.26
C MET A 45 -2.53 -2.31 -2.89
N PRO A 46 -2.44 -2.56 -4.21
CA PRO A 46 -1.20 -2.96 -4.85
C PRO A 46 -0.20 -1.80 -4.93
N PHE A 47 1.09 -2.16 -4.97
CA PHE A 47 2.16 -1.22 -5.26
C PHE A 47 2.02 -0.64 -6.66
N GLY A 48 2.39 0.64 -6.82
CA GLY A 48 2.34 1.35 -8.10
C GLY A 48 1.03 2.09 -8.38
N LEU A 49 0.02 1.99 -7.51
CA LEU A 49 -1.11 2.90 -7.54
C LEU A 49 -0.67 4.32 -7.16
N LYS A 50 -1.02 5.30 -7.98
CA LYS A 50 -0.66 6.71 -7.79
C LYS A 50 -1.15 7.28 -6.44
N ASN A 51 -2.27 6.76 -5.93
CA ASN A 51 -2.85 7.15 -4.64
C ASN A 51 -2.44 6.24 -3.47
N ALA A 52 -1.63 5.19 -3.70
CA ALA A 52 -1.21 4.31 -2.62
C ALA A 52 -0.53 5.10 -1.51
N GLY A 53 0.52 5.86 -1.85
CA GLY A 53 1.27 6.66 -0.87
C GLY A 53 0.40 7.59 -0.02
N ALA A 54 -0.54 8.31 -0.64
CA ALA A 54 -1.45 9.21 0.09
C ALA A 54 -2.42 8.46 1.02
N THR A 55 -2.82 7.25 0.65
CA THR A 55 -3.67 6.40 1.50
C THR A 55 -2.89 5.88 2.71
N TYR A 56 -1.63 5.47 2.52
CA TYR A 56 -0.73 5.11 3.62
C TYR A 56 -0.49 6.26 4.58
N GLN A 57 -0.20 7.45 4.05
CA GLN A 57 0.03 8.66 4.86
C GLN A 57 -1.18 9.09 5.68
N ARG A 58 -2.41 8.72 5.28
CA ARG A 58 -3.63 8.99 6.06
C ARG A 58 -3.86 7.97 7.17
N LEU A 59 -3.27 6.79 7.08
CA LEU A 59 -3.48 5.68 8.00
C LEU A 59 -2.37 5.55 9.05
N MET A 60 -1.18 6.09 8.76
CA MET A 60 -0.13 6.41 9.74
C MET A 60 -0.46 7.69 10.51
#